data_AF-A0A834P8E4-F1
#
_entry.id   AF-A0A834P8E4-F1
#
_cell.length_a   1.000
_cell.length_b   1.000
_cell.length_c   1.000
_cell.angle_alpha   90.00
_cell.angle_beta   90.00
_cell.angle_gamma   90.00
#
_symmetry.space_group_name_H-M   'P 1'
#
loop_
_entity.id
_entity.type
_entity.pdbx_description
1 polymer ?
#
loop_
_entity_poly.entity_id
_entity_poly.type
_entity_poly.pdbx_seq_one_letter_code
_entity_poly.pdbx_strand_id
1 'polypeptide(L)'
;MAAGKRRGIHPNTGSGNSFMGNSFSGGNTRLSRLNFRPSSNQEDRGGTRPTTAPSSIGLIFVTMFLHVCKKSLLFDTRLKVAIYCGVIFTISLVADFVIMPRSYFSRSDNALNRYFVKWGWGWLLIVTIPWVVLTSHTLGCGRRTILLKHLARLVLATLAWLTWIKLFNYIENNFGRCVNTKEAQLQFKVKCLQAGKFWNGLDISGHSFILVYSSLILAEEGSSMIGWEGIKDLIMREEHCRVTPNETSFGPLRNLSDNDLEFLKKAHKICTPYLRALFVVMTMQQLLWDVMLVSTVLYYHIMIEKFLGGIAAVLTWYVTYQWWYKSPKNGLPPPGDGLFKYNEVKPQRDLTVARARRSTLNGTNNKFMGLPIRTGQDNPEKIVSTSRQSEIETP
;
A
#
# COMPACT_ATOMS: atom_id res chain seq x y z
N MET A 1 -69.69 0.53 8.85
CA MET A 1 -70.25 1.88 9.01
C MET A 1 -69.11 2.73 9.60
N ALA A 2 -68.64 3.85 9.06
CA ALA A 2 -69.23 4.86 8.20
C ALA A 2 -68.34 5.23 7.00
N ALA A 3 -68.95 5.90 6.02
CA ALA A 3 -68.49 6.19 4.67
C ALA A 3 -67.76 7.54 4.54
N GLY A 4 -67.03 7.70 3.44
CA GLY A 4 -66.19 8.86 3.13
C GLY A 4 -66.86 10.02 2.41
N LYS A 5 -66.06 11.03 2.06
CA LYS A 5 -66.44 12.12 1.14
C LYS A 5 -65.22 12.72 0.44
N ARG A 6 -65.19 12.63 -0.90
CA ARG A 6 -64.23 13.24 -1.84
C ARG A 6 -64.58 14.70 -2.17
N ARG A 7 -63.58 15.50 -2.50
CA ARG A 7 -63.59 16.74 -3.34
C ARG A 7 -62.28 16.71 -4.14
N GLY A 8 -62.12 17.11 -5.41
CA GLY A 8 -62.89 17.87 -6.39
C GLY A 8 -61.87 18.75 -7.15
N ILE A 9 -61.73 18.57 -8.47
CA ILE A 9 -60.63 19.05 -9.34
C ILE A 9 -61.13 20.15 -10.32
N HIS A 10 -60.25 21.12 -10.65
CA HIS A 10 -60.20 22.03 -11.83
C HIS A 10 -61.17 23.26 -11.93
N PRO A 11 -60.96 24.22 -12.86
CA PRO A 11 -59.97 25.33 -12.84
C PRO A 11 -60.64 26.70 -13.15
N ASN A 12 -59.88 27.80 -13.26
CA ASN A 12 -60.38 28.94 -14.05
C ASN A 12 -59.26 29.71 -14.75
N THR A 13 -59.45 29.89 -16.06
CA THR A 13 -58.68 30.68 -17.03
C THR A 13 -59.65 31.60 -17.77
N GLY A 14 -59.22 32.83 -18.09
CA GLY A 14 -59.91 33.79 -18.97
C GLY A 14 -59.97 35.18 -18.33
N SER A 15 -59.13 36.16 -18.68
CA SER A 15 -59.01 36.91 -19.94
C SER A 15 -60.22 37.81 -20.24
N GLY A 16 -59.99 39.13 -20.25
CA GLY A 16 -60.95 40.16 -20.69
C GLY A 16 -60.34 41.57 -20.65
N ASN A 17 -59.92 42.06 -21.82
CA ASN A 17 -59.38 43.40 -22.11
C ASN A 17 -60.39 44.55 -21.89
N SER A 18 -59.93 45.76 -21.55
CA SER A 18 -60.06 46.98 -22.41
C SER A 18 -59.57 48.31 -21.77
N PHE A 19 -58.59 48.92 -22.43
CA PHE A 19 -58.41 50.34 -22.81
C PHE A 19 -58.53 51.53 -21.83
N MET A 20 -57.40 52.26 -21.70
CA MET A 20 -57.12 53.71 -21.92
C MET A 20 -55.77 53.98 -21.21
N GLY A 21 -54.67 54.46 -21.79
CA GLY A 21 -54.50 55.45 -22.83
C GLY A 21 -53.97 56.74 -22.20
N ASN A 22 -52.66 56.86 -21.91
CA ASN A 22 -51.87 58.05 -22.26
C ASN A 22 -50.36 57.86 -22.05
N SER A 23 -49.62 58.38 -23.01
CA SER A 23 -48.17 58.37 -23.14
C SER A 23 -47.56 59.58 -22.43
N PHE A 24 -46.49 59.41 -21.65
CA PHE A 24 -45.45 60.44 -21.56
C PHE A 24 -44.07 59.81 -21.33
N SER A 25 -43.15 60.35 -22.12
CA SER A 25 -41.74 60.00 -22.29
C SER A 25 -40.91 60.25 -21.02
N GLY A 26 -40.01 59.33 -20.71
CA GLY A 26 -39.00 59.48 -19.67
C GLY A 26 -38.07 58.27 -19.66
N GLY A 27 -36.85 58.45 -20.18
CA GLY A 27 -35.90 57.37 -20.44
C GLY A 27 -35.60 56.53 -19.20
N ASN A 28 -35.67 55.20 -19.36
CA ASN A 28 -35.27 54.26 -18.33
C ASN A 28 -34.25 53.29 -18.91
N THR A 29 -33.00 53.45 -18.44
CA THR A 29 -31.89 52.53 -18.60
C THR A 29 -32.33 51.13 -18.18
N ARG A 30 -32.47 50.22 -19.16
CA ARG A 30 -32.71 48.80 -18.91
C ARG A 30 -31.44 48.17 -18.32
N LEU A 31 -31.30 48.23 -16.99
CA LEU A 31 -30.48 47.26 -16.27
C LEU A 31 -31.28 45.96 -16.19
N SER A 32 -30.95 45.03 -17.08
CA SER A 32 -31.43 43.64 -17.02
C SER A 32 -30.98 43.03 -15.69
N ARG A 33 -31.84 43.07 -14.65
CA ARG A 33 -31.66 42.25 -13.45
C ARG A 33 -31.86 40.80 -13.83
N LEU A 34 -30.77 40.13 -14.21
CA LEU A 34 -30.72 38.68 -14.27
C LEU A 34 -30.86 38.17 -12.84
N ASN A 35 -32.00 37.56 -12.54
CA ASN A 35 -32.21 36.82 -11.29
C ASN A 35 -31.34 35.56 -11.31
N PHE A 36 -30.08 35.69 -10.90
CA PHE A 36 -29.20 34.55 -10.68
C PHE A 36 -29.65 33.84 -9.41
N ARG A 37 -30.27 32.67 -9.58
CA ARG A 37 -30.60 31.76 -8.48
C ARG A 37 -29.44 30.76 -8.40
N PRO A 38 -28.54 30.84 -7.41
CA PRO A 38 -27.48 29.85 -7.31
C PRO A 38 -28.13 28.52 -6.92
N SER A 39 -28.22 27.59 -7.87
CA SER A 39 -28.42 26.18 -7.55
C SER A 39 -27.14 25.71 -6.85
N SER A 40 -27.27 25.21 -5.63
CA SER A 40 -26.18 24.65 -4.82
C SER A 40 -25.68 23.30 -5.35
N ASN A 41 -25.80 23.05 -6.65
CA ASN A 41 -25.28 21.84 -7.27
C ASN A 41 -24.04 22.25 -8.05
N GLN A 42 -22.90 21.85 -7.49
CA GLN A 42 -21.57 21.87 -8.07
C GLN A 42 -21.63 21.77 -9.61
N GLU A 43 -21.39 22.88 -10.31
CA GLU A 43 -21.30 22.87 -11.77
C GLU A 43 -20.14 21.97 -12.18
N ASP A 44 -20.47 20.82 -12.78
CA ASP A 44 -19.54 19.98 -13.51
C ASP A 44 -18.97 20.78 -14.68
N ARG A 45 -17.84 21.45 -14.43
CA ARG A 45 -17.05 22.08 -15.49
C ARG A 45 -16.58 20.97 -16.43
N GLY A 46 -17.13 20.98 -17.63
CA GLY A 46 -16.96 19.98 -18.68
C GLY A 46 -15.53 19.43 -18.80
N GLY A 47 -15.33 18.25 -18.22
CA GLY A 47 -14.28 17.31 -18.56
C GLY A 47 -14.95 15.96 -18.72
N THR A 48 -14.69 15.25 -19.81
CA THR A 48 -15.27 13.91 -20.06
C THR A 48 -14.76 12.83 -19.10
N ARG A 49 -13.96 13.19 -18.09
CA ARG A 49 -13.46 12.25 -17.07
C ARG A 49 -13.70 12.82 -15.67
N PRO A 50 -14.30 12.05 -14.75
CA PRO A 50 -14.53 12.50 -13.39
C PRO A 50 -13.19 12.85 -12.72
N THR A 51 -13.12 14.05 -12.14
CA THR A 51 -11.97 14.51 -11.35
C THR A 51 -12.19 14.20 -9.87
N THR A 52 -11.11 13.94 -9.14
CA THR A 52 -11.17 13.75 -7.70
C THR A 52 -11.58 15.04 -6.98
N ALA A 53 -12.43 14.91 -5.96
CA ALA A 53 -12.87 16.05 -5.16
C ALA A 53 -11.68 16.80 -4.51
N PRO A 54 -11.80 18.13 -4.28
CA PRO A 54 -10.72 18.92 -3.68
C PRO A 54 -10.31 18.34 -2.31
N SER A 55 -9.00 18.20 -2.11
CA SER A 55 -8.43 17.62 -0.89
C SER A 55 -8.35 18.67 0.23
N SER A 56 -8.84 18.31 1.42
CA SER A 56 -8.68 19.14 2.62
C SER A 56 -7.21 19.25 3.04
N ILE A 57 -6.80 20.40 3.60
CA ILE A 57 -5.45 20.65 4.11
C ILE A 57 -5.03 19.57 5.13
N GLY A 58 -5.94 19.15 6.00
CA GLY A 58 -5.67 18.08 6.97
C GLY A 58 -5.39 16.71 6.30
N LEU A 59 -6.05 16.44 5.17
CA LEU A 59 -5.81 15.21 4.40
C LEU A 59 -4.42 15.23 3.77
N ILE A 60 -3.91 16.39 3.36
CA ILE A 60 -2.57 16.55 2.78
C ILE A 60 -1.48 16.25 3.83
N PHE A 61 -1.64 16.76 5.06
CA PHE A 61 -0.68 16.45 6.13
C PHE A 61 -0.68 14.95 6.48
N VAL A 62 -1.87 14.32 6.53
CA VAL A 62 -1.98 12.89 6.78
C VAL A 62 -1.33 12.07 5.66
N THR A 63 -1.54 12.43 4.39
CA THR A 63 -0.91 11.71 3.27
C THR A 63 0.61 11.94 3.21
N MET A 64 1.09 13.13 3.57
CA MET A 64 2.52 13.42 3.71
C MET A 64 3.16 12.56 4.80
N PHE A 65 2.52 12.49 5.97
CA PHE A 65 2.99 11.65 7.08
C PHE A 65 2.98 10.16 6.69
N LEU A 66 1.90 9.69 6.06
CA LEU A 66 1.83 8.32 5.56
C LEU A 66 2.89 8.02 4.49
N HIS A 67 3.29 9.01 3.69
CA HIS A 67 4.39 8.86 2.74
C HIS A 67 5.73 8.61 3.44
N VAL A 68 5.99 9.32 4.56
CA VAL A 68 7.18 9.07 5.39
C VAL A 68 7.13 7.68 6.02
N CYS A 69 6.00 7.31 6.62
CA CYS A 69 5.75 5.96 7.14
C CYS A 69 5.97 4.89 6.06
N LYS A 70 5.47 5.14 4.84
CA LYS A 70 5.63 4.24 3.69
C LYS A 70 7.09 4.05 3.32
N LYS A 71 7.84 5.15 3.25
CA LYS A 71 9.28 5.11 2.95
C LYS A 71 10.07 4.39 4.03
N SER A 72 9.66 4.51 5.30
CA SER A 72 10.31 3.82 6.43
C SER A 72 9.99 2.32 6.48
N LEU A 73 8.72 1.94 6.32
CA LEU A 73 8.29 0.54 6.47
C LEU A 73 8.56 -0.29 5.21
N LEU A 74 8.32 0.27 4.03
CA LEU A 74 8.37 -0.41 2.72
C LEU A 74 9.69 -0.17 1.99
N PHE A 75 10.77 -0.06 2.75
CA PHE A 75 12.10 -0.13 2.20
C PHE A 75 12.29 -1.49 1.52
N ASP A 76 12.95 -1.52 0.35
CA ASP A 76 13.13 -2.74 -0.44
C ASP A 76 13.62 -3.88 0.46
N THR A 77 12.83 -4.95 0.60
CA THR A 77 13.10 -6.01 1.58
C THR A 77 14.44 -6.69 1.35
N ARG A 78 14.90 -6.77 0.10
CA ARG A 78 16.26 -7.23 -0.25
C ARG A 78 17.36 -6.35 0.35
N LEU A 79 17.21 -5.03 0.23
CA LEU A 79 18.17 -4.08 0.77
C LEU A 79 18.07 -4.03 2.30
N LYS A 80 16.86 -4.15 2.85
CA LYS A 80 16.61 -4.27 4.29
C LYS A 80 17.35 -5.46 4.91
N VAL A 81 17.28 -6.63 4.26
CA VAL A 81 18.04 -7.82 4.66
C VAL A 81 19.54 -7.56 4.64
N ALA A 82 20.06 -6.96 3.56
CA ALA A 82 21.48 -6.64 3.46
C ALA A 82 21.93 -5.67 4.57
N ILE A 83 21.11 -4.66 4.88
CA ILE A 83 21.36 -3.73 5.99
C ILE A 83 21.35 -4.48 7.32
N TYR A 84 20.36 -5.33 7.61
CA TYR A 84 20.34 -6.08 8.87
C TYR A 84 21.53 -7.02 9.02
N CYS A 85 21.89 -7.76 7.99
CA CYS A 85 23.09 -8.60 8.02
C CYS A 85 24.35 -7.76 8.24
N GLY A 86 24.49 -6.63 7.53
CA GLY A 86 25.61 -5.71 7.69
C GLY A 86 25.67 -5.09 9.09
N VAL A 87 24.54 -4.63 9.63
CA VAL A 87 24.42 -4.05 10.98
C VAL A 87 24.75 -5.08 12.05
N ILE A 88 24.19 -6.29 11.97
CA ILE A 88 24.50 -7.37 12.92
C ILE A 88 25.99 -7.68 12.89
N PHE A 89 26.59 -7.82 11.70
CA PHE A 89 28.01 -8.13 11.58
C PHE A 89 28.91 -6.98 12.08
N THR A 90 28.72 -5.77 11.57
CA THR A 90 29.58 -4.61 11.89
C THR A 90 29.45 -4.19 13.34
N ILE A 91 28.23 -4.06 13.88
CA ILE A 91 28.04 -3.66 15.27
C ILE A 91 28.52 -4.75 16.23
N SER A 92 28.33 -6.04 15.89
CA SER A 92 28.87 -7.11 16.74
C SER A 92 30.39 -7.08 16.80
N LEU A 93 31.07 -6.85 15.67
CA LEU A 93 32.54 -6.70 15.67
C LEU A 93 32.98 -5.53 16.53
N VAL A 94 32.34 -4.36 16.37
CA VAL A 94 32.67 -3.18 17.19
C VAL A 94 32.42 -3.44 18.67
N ALA A 95 31.33 -4.12 19.02
CA ALA A 95 31.00 -4.46 20.40
C ALA A 95 31.99 -5.47 21.03
N ASP A 96 32.63 -6.32 20.23
CA ASP A 96 33.67 -7.24 20.71
C ASP A 96 35.00 -6.50 20.99
N PHE A 97 35.30 -5.41 20.26
CA PHE A 97 36.50 -4.59 20.48
C PHE A 97 36.30 -3.45 21.50
N VAL A 98 35.06 -2.98 21.69
CA VAL A 98 34.74 -1.84 22.56
C VAL A 98 33.84 -2.28 23.70
N ILE A 99 34.32 -2.16 24.93
CA ILE A 99 33.50 -2.38 26.13
C ILE A 99 32.49 -1.22 26.22
N MET A 100 31.24 -1.49 25.79
CA MET A 100 30.20 -0.46 25.80
C MET A 100 29.83 -0.04 27.24
N PRO A 101 29.68 1.27 27.50
CA PRO A 101 29.31 1.76 28.82
C PRO A 101 27.91 1.27 29.21
N ARG A 102 27.71 1.04 30.51
CA ARG A 102 26.42 0.55 31.04
C ARG A 102 25.33 1.61 30.81
N SER A 103 24.35 1.25 30.00
CA SER A 103 23.15 2.04 29.73
C SER A 103 21.87 1.32 30.18
N TYR A 104 20.71 1.96 30.12
CA TYR A 104 19.40 1.34 30.39
C TYR A 104 19.18 0.06 29.58
N PHE A 105 19.67 0.05 28.33
CA PHE A 105 19.60 -1.09 27.42
C PHE A 105 20.50 -2.27 27.81
N SER A 106 21.54 -2.03 28.63
CA SER A 106 22.44 -3.06 29.15
C SER A 106 21.79 -3.94 30.22
N ARG A 107 20.69 -3.49 30.84
CA ARG A 107 20.02 -4.24 31.90
C ARG A 107 18.98 -5.20 31.32
N SER A 108 19.16 -6.49 31.58
CA SER A 108 18.33 -7.57 31.01
C SER A 108 16.88 -7.58 31.51
N ASP A 109 16.62 -6.94 32.64
CA ASP A 109 15.31 -6.77 33.28
C ASP A 109 14.52 -5.55 32.77
N ASN A 110 15.08 -4.80 31.81
CA ASN A 110 14.41 -3.61 31.29
C ASN A 110 13.02 -3.96 30.71
N ALA A 111 12.09 -3.01 30.77
CA ALA A 111 10.70 -3.25 30.41
C ALA A 111 10.56 -3.71 28.93
N LEU A 112 11.41 -3.18 28.06
CA LEU A 112 11.43 -3.52 26.63
C LEU A 112 11.88 -4.98 26.40
N ASN A 113 12.90 -5.47 27.09
CA ASN A 113 13.32 -6.85 26.95
C ASN A 113 12.29 -7.80 27.59
N ARG A 114 11.78 -7.44 28.78
CA ARG A 114 10.86 -8.30 29.54
C ARG A 114 9.47 -8.42 28.93
N TYR A 115 8.90 -7.34 28.42
CA TYR A 115 7.54 -7.32 27.85
C TYR A 115 7.54 -7.34 26.33
N PHE A 116 8.42 -6.59 25.70
CA PHE A 116 8.35 -6.38 24.25
C PHE A 116 9.10 -7.47 23.47
N VAL A 117 10.33 -7.81 23.84
CA VAL A 117 11.08 -8.89 23.17
C VAL A 117 10.51 -10.26 23.52
N LYS A 118 10.23 -10.52 24.80
CA LYS A 118 9.69 -11.81 25.26
C LYS A 118 8.32 -12.16 24.65
N TRP A 119 7.44 -11.17 24.53
CA TRP A 119 6.12 -11.34 23.90
C TRP A 119 6.13 -10.85 22.44
N GLY A 120 7.31 -10.74 21.82
CA GLY A 120 7.49 -10.10 20.51
C GLY A 120 6.57 -10.67 19.43
N TRP A 121 6.38 -11.99 19.43
CA TRP A 121 5.50 -12.66 18.49
C TRP A 121 4.03 -12.27 18.68
N GLY A 122 3.58 -12.13 19.94
CA GLY A 122 2.22 -11.67 20.25
C GLY A 122 1.97 -10.25 19.76
N TRP A 123 2.95 -9.35 19.95
CA TRP A 123 2.89 -7.97 19.44
C TRP A 123 2.91 -7.91 17.91
N LEU A 124 3.57 -8.84 17.23
CA LEU A 124 3.48 -8.95 15.78
C LEU A 124 2.07 -9.38 15.35
N LEU A 125 1.53 -10.43 15.96
CA LEU A 125 0.24 -11.00 15.59
C LEU A 125 -0.92 -10.03 15.84
N ILE A 126 -0.91 -9.29 16.95
CA ILE A 126 -1.99 -8.35 17.28
C ILE A 126 -2.13 -7.23 16.23
N VAL A 127 -1.04 -6.86 15.54
CA VAL A 127 -1.08 -5.83 14.48
C VAL A 127 -1.28 -6.47 13.09
N THR A 128 -0.59 -7.58 12.81
CA THR A 128 -0.62 -8.22 11.48
C THR A 128 -1.92 -8.97 11.21
N ILE A 129 -2.60 -9.53 12.21
CA ILE A 129 -3.89 -10.22 12.01
C ILE A 129 -4.98 -9.22 11.56
N PRO A 130 -5.26 -8.11 12.29
CA PRO A 130 -6.24 -7.12 11.83
C PRO A 130 -5.87 -6.54 10.47
N TRP A 131 -4.57 -6.31 10.23
CA TRP A 131 -4.06 -5.86 8.94
C TRP A 131 -4.49 -6.79 7.80
N VAL A 132 -4.08 -8.06 7.89
CA VAL A 132 -4.35 -9.07 6.85
C VAL A 132 -5.85 -9.29 6.68
N VAL A 133 -6.62 -9.31 7.77
CA VAL A 133 -8.09 -9.45 7.71
C VAL A 133 -8.72 -8.29 6.94
N LEU A 134 -8.34 -7.05 7.26
CA LEU A 134 -8.89 -5.87 6.59
C LEU A 134 -8.50 -5.82 5.11
N THR A 135 -7.22 -6.04 4.79
CA THR A 135 -6.75 -6.02 3.39
C THR A 135 -7.35 -7.14 2.55
N SER A 136 -7.46 -8.35 3.10
CA SER A 136 -8.05 -9.48 2.36
C SER A 136 -9.56 -9.37 2.25
N HIS A 137 -10.25 -8.80 3.24
CA HIS A 137 -11.70 -8.58 3.18
C HIS A 137 -12.07 -7.59 2.08
N THR A 138 -11.33 -6.50 1.93
CA THR A 138 -11.55 -5.52 0.85
C THR A 138 -11.16 -6.07 -0.51
N LEU A 139 -10.00 -6.74 -0.64
CA LEU A 139 -9.49 -7.22 -1.93
C LEU A 139 -10.17 -8.52 -2.41
N GLY A 140 -10.75 -9.28 -1.49
CA GLY A 140 -11.46 -10.52 -1.77
C GLY A 140 -12.98 -10.37 -1.91
N CYS A 141 -13.52 -9.14 -1.88
CA CYS A 141 -14.96 -8.85 -1.90
C CYS A 141 -15.78 -9.76 -0.97
N GLY A 142 -15.30 -9.99 0.26
CA GLY A 142 -15.99 -10.84 1.26
C GLY A 142 -15.84 -12.35 1.09
N ARG A 143 -15.09 -12.85 0.10
CA ARG A 143 -14.84 -14.29 -0.07
C ARG A 143 -13.91 -14.84 1.01
N ARG A 144 -14.47 -15.72 1.86
CA ARG A 144 -13.74 -16.35 2.98
C ARG A 144 -12.55 -17.20 2.54
N THR A 145 -12.58 -17.77 1.34
CA THR A 145 -11.48 -18.60 0.79
C THR A 145 -10.20 -17.79 0.60
N ILE A 146 -10.31 -16.54 0.15
CA ILE A 146 -9.17 -15.63 -0.04
C ILE A 146 -8.63 -15.23 1.34
N LEU A 147 -9.51 -14.83 2.27
CA LEU A 147 -9.14 -14.52 3.65
C LEU A 147 -8.40 -15.68 4.32
N LEU A 148 -8.92 -16.90 4.24
CA LEU A 148 -8.31 -18.08 4.88
C LEU A 148 -6.92 -18.37 4.32
N LYS A 149 -6.71 -18.19 3.01
CA LYS A 149 -5.38 -18.34 2.39
C LYS A 149 -4.37 -17.31 2.91
N HIS A 150 -4.77 -16.06 3.11
CA HIS A 150 -3.87 -15.06 3.70
C HIS A 150 -3.61 -15.32 5.18
N LEU A 151 -4.61 -15.75 5.94
CA LEU A 151 -4.43 -16.14 7.35
C LEU A 151 -3.53 -17.38 7.49
N ALA A 152 -3.63 -18.33 6.55
CA ALA A 152 -2.75 -19.50 6.53
C ALA A 152 -1.26 -19.11 6.45
N ARG A 153 -0.91 -17.99 5.81
CA ARG A 153 0.47 -17.49 5.81
C ARG A 153 0.95 -17.11 7.21
N LEU A 154 0.12 -16.43 8.01
CA LEU A 154 0.45 -16.08 9.40
C LEU A 154 0.57 -17.32 10.29
N VAL A 155 -0.27 -18.33 10.05
CA VAL A 155 -0.16 -19.63 10.73
C VAL A 155 1.15 -20.31 10.38
N LEU A 156 1.52 -20.38 9.09
CA LEU A 156 2.81 -20.93 8.65
C LEU A 156 3.99 -20.16 9.24
N ALA A 157 3.91 -18.84 9.31
CA ALA A 157 4.94 -18.01 9.92
C ALA A 157 5.11 -18.34 11.42
N THR A 158 4.01 -18.59 12.13
CA THR A 158 3.99 -18.98 13.55
C THR A 158 4.59 -20.37 13.74
N LEU A 159 4.24 -21.32 12.88
CA LEU A 159 4.82 -22.67 12.89
C LEU A 159 6.33 -22.63 12.62
N ALA A 160 6.77 -21.81 11.67
CA ALA A 160 8.19 -21.63 11.37
C ALA A 160 8.95 -21.06 12.57
N TRP A 161 8.42 -20.03 13.23
CA TRP A 161 9.01 -19.48 14.46
C TRP A 161 9.12 -20.54 15.57
N LEU A 162 8.04 -21.29 15.84
CA LEU A 162 8.05 -22.34 16.86
C LEU A 162 9.08 -23.44 16.55
N THR A 163 9.21 -23.83 15.28
CA THR A 163 10.22 -24.80 14.83
C THR A 163 11.63 -24.28 15.11
N TRP A 164 11.94 -23.03 14.80
CA TRP A 164 13.26 -22.45 15.05
C TRP A 164 13.59 -22.33 16.53
N ILE A 165 12.65 -21.88 17.37
CA ILE A 165 12.88 -21.81 18.83
C ILE A 165 13.15 -23.20 19.42
N LYS A 166 12.41 -24.22 18.97
CA LYS A 166 12.68 -25.61 19.38
C LYS A 166 14.03 -26.10 18.87
N LEU A 167 14.40 -25.75 17.64
CA LEU A 167 15.68 -26.12 17.04
C LEU A 167 16.86 -25.46 17.75
N PHE A 168 16.78 -24.18 18.13
CA PHE A 168 17.82 -23.50 18.90
C PHE A 168 18.04 -24.16 20.26
N ASN A 169 16.96 -24.46 20.99
CA ASN A 169 17.05 -25.20 22.25
C ASN A 169 17.63 -26.61 22.07
N TYR A 170 17.30 -27.28 20.95
CA TYR A 170 17.86 -28.58 20.62
C TYR A 170 19.37 -28.49 20.36
N ILE A 171 19.81 -27.52 19.55
CA ILE A 171 21.23 -27.29 19.27
C ILE A 171 21.99 -26.98 20.55
N GLU A 172 21.48 -26.08 21.39
CA GLU A 172 22.12 -25.71 22.65
C GLU A 172 22.27 -26.92 23.59
N ASN A 173 21.23 -27.75 23.70
CA ASN A 173 21.28 -28.95 24.54
C ASN A 173 22.22 -30.03 24.01
N ASN A 174 22.38 -30.15 22.69
CA ASN A 174 23.18 -31.23 22.08
C ASN A 174 24.67 -30.85 21.97
N PHE A 175 24.97 -29.58 21.70
CA PHE A 175 26.34 -29.09 21.53
C PHE A 175 26.92 -28.44 22.79
N GLY A 176 26.08 -28.10 23.77
CA GLY A 176 26.55 -27.59 25.05
C GLY A 176 27.15 -28.67 25.95
N ARG A 177 28.03 -28.23 26.85
CA ARG A 177 28.68 -29.08 27.85
C ARG A 177 28.63 -28.43 29.22
N CYS A 178 28.43 -29.25 30.24
CA CYS A 178 28.56 -28.80 31.63
C CYS A 178 30.05 -28.63 31.96
N VAL A 179 30.43 -27.42 32.39
CA VAL A 179 31.83 -27.11 32.72
C VAL A 179 32.25 -27.89 33.96
N ASN A 180 33.49 -28.41 33.96
CA ASN A 180 34.11 -29.15 35.07
C ASN A 180 33.47 -30.50 35.43
N THR A 181 32.85 -31.24 34.49
CA THR A 181 32.33 -32.59 34.79
C THR A 181 32.30 -33.50 33.55
N LYS A 182 32.72 -34.77 33.69
CA LYS A 182 32.68 -35.80 32.63
C LYS A 182 31.53 -36.79 32.77
N GLU A 183 30.72 -36.67 33.82
CA GLU A 183 29.57 -37.54 34.08
C GLU A 183 28.50 -37.38 33.00
N ALA A 184 28.07 -38.50 32.40
CA ALA A 184 27.07 -38.52 31.33
C ALA A 184 25.70 -37.97 31.79
N GLN A 185 25.36 -38.08 33.08
CA GLN A 185 24.07 -37.63 33.62
C GLN A 185 23.99 -36.10 33.81
N LEU A 186 25.13 -35.42 33.91
CA LEU A 186 25.22 -33.96 34.03
C LEU A 186 25.35 -33.25 32.68
N GLN A 187 25.37 -33.98 31.56
CA GLN A 187 25.40 -33.42 30.21
C GLN A 187 24.05 -32.83 29.77
N PHE A 188 23.02 -32.85 30.62
CA PHE A 188 21.75 -32.18 30.34
C PHE A 188 21.70 -30.81 31.02
N LYS A 189 21.41 -29.75 30.25
CA LYS A 189 21.33 -28.36 30.71
C LYS A 189 20.59 -28.20 32.04
N VAL A 190 19.40 -28.78 32.17
CA VAL A 190 18.55 -28.68 33.37
C VAL A 190 19.23 -29.29 34.60
N LYS A 191 19.84 -30.47 34.46
CA LYS A 191 20.51 -31.16 35.58
C LYS A 191 21.84 -30.48 35.95
N CYS A 192 22.58 -29.95 34.99
CA CYS A 192 23.80 -29.17 35.22
C CYS A 192 23.52 -27.88 36.01
N LEU A 193 22.47 -27.14 35.61
CA LEU A 193 22.07 -25.91 36.30
C LEU A 193 21.48 -26.19 37.69
N GLN A 194 20.72 -27.28 37.85
CA GLN A 194 20.23 -27.72 39.17
C GLN A 194 21.38 -28.12 40.11
N ALA A 195 22.48 -28.64 39.57
CA ALA A 195 23.70 -28.92 40.33
C ALA A 195 24.54 -27.66 40.64
N GLY A 196 24.06 -26.46 40.27
CA GLY A 196 24.76 -25.19 40.50
C GLY A 196 25.98 -24.99 39.61
N LYS A 197 26.14 -25.77 38.54
CA LYS A 197 27.29 -25.70 37.63
C LYS A 197 26.97 -24.83 36.40
N PHE A 198 28.02 -24.28 35.79
CA PHE A 198 27.92 -23.46 34.59
C PHE A 198 27.81 -24.33 33.33
N TRP A 199 26.85 -23.99 32.47
CA TRP A 199 26.66 -24.60 31.15
C TRP A 199 27.37 -23.75 30.09
N ASN A 200 28.29 -24.35 29.35
CA ASN A 200 28.95 -23.70 28.22
C ASN A 200 28.45 -24.34 26.92
N GLY A 201 27.65 -23.59 26.16
CA GLY A 201 27.07 -24.04 24.91
C GLY A 201 26.80 -22.87 23.98
N LEU A 202 26.65 -23.17 22.69
CA LEU A 202 26.30 -22.18 21.67
C LEU A 202 24.81 -21.83 21.82
N ASP A 203 24.50 -20.68 22.42
CA ASP A 203 23.13 -20.20 22.60
C ASP A 203 22.74 -19.25 21.46
N ILE A 204 22.21 -19.82 20.38
CA ILE A 204 21.77 -19.02 19.22
C ILE A 204 20.72 -18.01 19.68
N SER A 205 20.97 -16.73 19.42
CA SER A 205 20.15 -15.64 19.94
C SER A 205 18.73 -15.66 19.33
N GLY A 206 17.78 -16.25 20.06
CA GLY A 206 16.37 -16.25 19.70
C GLY A 206 15.77 -14.84 19.64
N HIS A 207 16.33 -13.90 20.42
CA HIS A 207 15.96 -12.48 20.37
C HIS A 207 16.37 -11.82 19.06
N SER A 208 17.59 -12.10 18.58
CA SER A 208 18.04 -11.60 17.26
C SER A 208 17.18 -12.18 16.14
N PHE A 209 16.87 -13.48 16.21
CA PHE A 209 15.98 -14.15 15.26
C PHE A 209 14.59 -13.48 15.22
N ILE A 210 13.91 -13.34 16.36
CA ILE A 210 12.53 -12.84 16.39
C ILE A 210 12.44 -11.40 15.92
N LEU A 211 13.42 -10.55 16.24
CA LEU A 211 13.44 -9.14 15.84
C LEU A 211 13.58 -8.99 14.33
N VAL A 212 14.56 -9.68 13.73
CA VAL A 212 14.77 -9.66 12.28
C VAL A 212 13.58 -10.28 11.56
N TYR A 213 13.13 -11.46 12.01
CA TYR A 213 12.04 -12.20 11.35
C TYR A 213 10.72 -11.43 11.38
N SER A 214 10.35 -10.87 12.53
CA SER A 214 9.13 -10.06 12.68
C SER A 214 9.18 -8.81 11.81
N SER A 215 10.33 -8.16 11.72
CA SER A 215 10.51 -6.98 10.87
C SER A 215 10.36 -7.29 9.36
N LEU A 216 10.86 -8.44 8.92
CA LEU A 216 10.73 -8.86 7.52
C LEU A 216 9.28 -9.22 7.16
N ILE A 217 8.59 -9.95 8.04
CA ILE A 217 7.14 -10.23 7.88
C ILE A 217 6.35 -8.94 7.79
N LEU A 218 6.61 -8.00 8.70
CA LEU A 218 5.87 -6.73 8.76
C LEU A 218 6.06 -5.89 7.50
N ALA A 219 7.27 -5.88 6.93
CA ALA A 219 7.56 -5.19 5.66
C ALA A 219 6.87 -5.85 4.46
N GLU A 220 6.87 -7.19 4.39
CA GLU A 220 6.20 -7.92 3.30
C GLU A 220 4.67 -7.79 3.37
N GLU A 221 4.05 -7.98 4.53
CA GLU A 221 2.60 -7.82 4.68
C GLU A 221 2.18 -6.36 4.49
N GLY A 222 3.02 -5.40 4.90
CA GLY A 222 2.83 -3.98 4.66
C GLY A 222 2.90 -3.57 3.18
N SER A 223 3.53 -4.37 2.32
CA SER A 223 3.63 -4.09 0.87
C SER A 223 2.27 -3.99 0.18
N SER A 224 1.22 -4.55 0.78
CA SER A 224 -0.18 -4.40 0.34
C SER A 224 -0.70 -2.96 0.36
N MET A 225 -0.02 -2.00 0.99
CA MET A 225 -0.38 -0.58 0.86
C MET A 225 0.12 0.09 -0.41
N ILE A 226 1.05 -0.53 -1.13
CA ILE A 226 1.60 0.05 -2.35
C ILE A 226 0.47 0.11 -3.38
N GLY A 227 0.10 1.31 -3.84
CA GLY A 227 -0.99 1.45 -4.82
C GLY A 227 -2.41 1.39 -4.23
N TRP A 228 -2.54 1.22 -2.91
CA TRP A 228 -3.86 1.20 -2.25
C TRP A 228 -4.68 2.47 -2.51
N GLU A 229 -4.04 3.64 -2.43
CA GLU A 229 -4.74 4.91 -2.69
C GLU A 229 -5.26 5.02 -4.14
N GLY A 230 -4.62 4.31 -5.07
CA GLY A 230 -5.05 4.24 -6.47
C GLY A 230 -6.31 3.41 -6.68
N ILE A 231 -6.71 2.55 -5.73
CA ILE A 231 -7.94 1.75 -5.84
C ILE A 231 -9.17 2.64 -6.00
N LYS A 232 -9.20 3.80 -5.33
CA LYS A 232 -10.28 4.78 -5.47
C LYS A 232 -10.44 5.26 -6.92
N ASP A 233 -9.32 5.55 -7.57
CA ASP A 233 -9.30 6.02 -8.97
C ASP A 233 -9.68 4.90 -9.94
N LEU A 234 -9.29 3.66 -9.63
CA LEU A 234 -9.67 2.47 -10.41
C LEU A 234 -11.18 2.22 -10.34
N ILE A 235 -11.78 2.31 -9.15
CA ILE A 235 -13.24 2.19 -8.96
C ILE A 235 -13.96 3.31 -9.73
N MET A 236 -13.51 4.55 -9.60
CA MET A 236 -14.11 5.70 -10.29
C MET A 236 -14.05 5.56 -11.82
N ARG A 237 -12.93 5.06 -12.36
CA ARG A 237 -12.78 4.79 -13.80
C ARG A 237 -13.71 3.66 -14.27
N GLU A 238 -13.77 2.56 -13.53
CA GLU A 238 -14.62 1.42 -13.88
C GLU A 238 -16.11 1.81 -13.86
N GLU A 239 -16.56 2.57 -12.85
CA GLU A 239 -17.93 3.10 -12.76
C GLU A 239 -18.27 3.98 -13.98
N HIS A 240 -17.33 4.81 -14.43
CA HIS A 240 -17.52 5.64 -15.63
C HIS A 240 -17.58 4.81 -16.93
N CYS A 241 -16.72 3.80 -17.07
CA CYS A 241 -16.70 2.89 -18.22
C CYS A 241 -17.98 2.07 -18.35
N ARG A 242 -18.58 1.62 -17.23
CA ARG A 242 -19.85 0.89 -17.23
C ARG A 242 -21.04 1.75 -17.68
N VAL A 243 -20.99 3.05 -17.38
CA VAL A 243 -22.02 4.02 -17.79
C VAL A 243 -21.81 4.51 -19.24
N THR A 244 -20.57 4.57 -19.71
CA THR A 244 -20.21 5.08 -21.05
C THR A 244 -19.48 4.01 -21.88
N PRO A 245 -20.19 3.13 -22.61
CA PRO A 245 -19.62 1.95 -23.26
C PRO A 245 -18.73 2.23 -24.49
N ASN A 246 -18.51 3.50 -24.86
CA ASN A 246 -17.78 3.87 -26.08
C ASN A 246 -16.23 3.84 -25.94
N GLU A 247 -15.67 3.59 -24.75
CA GLU A 247 -14.22 3.42 -24.55
C GLU A 247 -13.84 1.94 -24.32
N THR A 248 -12.88 1.43 -25.10
CA THR A 248 -12.31 0.09 -24.93
C THR A 248 -11.60 -0.03 -23.57
N SER A 249 -12.27 -0.69 -22.63
CA SER A 249 -11.82 -0.73 -21.24
C SER A 249 -10.81 -1.86 -21.01
N PHE A 250 -9.53 -1.51 -20.90
CA PHE A 250 -8.46 -2.37 -20.39
C PHE A 250 -8.24 -2.07 -18.89
N GLY A 251 -9.19 -2.50 -18.06
CA GLY A 251 -9.17 -2.28 -16.61
C GLY A 251 -8.98 -3.59 -15.82
N PRO A 252 -8.18 -3.61 -14.73
CA PRO A 252 -8.05 -4.78 -13.85
C PRO A 252 -9.37 -5.20 -13.17
N LEU A 253 -10.34 -4.30 -13.10
CA LEU A 253 -11.64 -4.48 -12.44
C LEU A 253 -12.76 -4.94 -13.40
N ARG A 254 -12.49 -5.10 -14.70
CA ARG A 254 -13.53 -5.43 -15.69
C ARG A 254 -14.19 -6.80 -15.46
N ASN A 255 -13.47 -7.72 -14.82
CA ASN A 255 -13.97 -9.07 -14.53
C ASN A 255 -14.79 -9.16 -13.23
N LEU A 256 -15.00 -8.05 -12.52
CA LEU A 256 -15.82 -8.02 -11.30
C LEU A 256 -17.30 -7.83 -11.62
N SER A 257 -18.17 -8.56 -10.92
CA SER A 257 -19.62 -8.33 -10.96
C SER A 257 -20.01 -6.94 -10.40
N ASP A 258 -21.18 -6.42 -10.76
CA ASP A 258 -21.67 -5.14 -10.23
C ASP A 258 -21.82 -5.17 -8.70
N ASN A 259 -22.34 -6.28 -8.17
CA ASN A 259 -22.47 -6.49 -6.72
C ASN A 259 -21.11 -6.47 -6.01
N ASP A 260 -20.09 -7.10 -6.60
CA ASP A 260 -18.73 -7.12 -6.04
C ASP A 260 -18.07 -5.73 -6.08
N LEU A 261 -18.38 -4.92 -7.09
CA LEU A 261 -17.87 -3.55 -7.23
C LEU A 261 -18.48 -2.61 -6.17
N GLU A 262 -19.79 -2.70 -5.94
CA GLU A 262 -20.46 -1.95 -4.88
C GLU A 262 -19.95 -2.32 -3.50
N PHE A 263 -19.76 -3.63 -3.25
CA PHE A 263 -19.16 -4.11 -2.02
C PHE A 263 -17.75 -3.56 -1.83
N LEU A 264 -16.91 -3.60 -2.89
CA LEU A 264 -15.55 -3.06 -2.86
C LEU A 264 -15.56 -1.55 -2.53
N LYS A 265 -16.45 -0.76 -3.14
CA LYS A 265 -16.60 0.68 -2.89
C LYS A 265 -16.94 0.95 -1.42
N LYS A 266 -17.91 0.20 -0.87
CA LYS A 266 -18.32 0.32 0.54
C LYS A 266 -17.21 -0.11 1.49
N ALA A 267 -16.60 -1.27 1.25
CA ALA A 267 -15.52 -1.81 2.07
C ALA A 267 -14.30 -0.89 2.05
N HIS A 268 -13.86 -0.43 0.88
CA HIS A 268 -12.74 0.50 0.76
C HIS A 268 -12.98 1.81 1.53
N LYS A 269 -14.18 2.40 1.44
CA LYS A 269 -14.53 3.63 2.17
C LYS A 269 -14.45 3.46 3.69
N ILE A 270 -14.91 2.32 4.20
CA ILE A 270 -14.94 2.03 5.65
C ILE A 270 -13.56 1.60 6.15
N CYS A 271 -12.87 0.69 5.44
CA CYS A 271 -11.62 0.08 5.90
C CYS A 271 -10.39 0.99 5.75
N THR A 272 -10.37 1.90 4.76
CA THR A 272 -9.21 2.77 4.50
C THR A 272 -8.72 3.58 5.73
N PRO A 273 -9.57 4.27 6.52
CA PRO A 273 -9.10 4.97 7.71
C PRO A 273 -8.46 4.03 8.75
N TYR A 274 -9.04 2.84 8.96
CA TYR A 274 -8.48 1.84 9.87
C TYR A 274 -7.14 1.30 9.37
N LEU A 275 -7.02 1.03 8.07
CA LEU A 275 -5.76 0.63 7.46
C LEU A 275 -4.70 1.73 7.59
N ARG A 276 -5.04 3.01 7.39
CA ARG A 276 -4.10 4.11 7.61
C ARG A 276 -3.62 4.16 9.06
N ALA A 277 -4.51 4.02 10.04
CA ALA A 277 -4.15 3.99 11.45
C ALA A 277 -3.27 2.77 11.80
N LEU A 278 -3.65 1.57 11.34
CA LEU A 278 -2.86 0.36 11.53
C LEU A 278 -1.49 0.46 10.86
N PHE A 279 -1.40 1.09 9.70
CA PHE A 279 -0.13 1.31 9.02
C PHE A 279 0.82 2.16 9.86
N VAL A 280 0.31 3.22 10.50
CA VAL A 280 1.11 4.02 11.44
C VAL A 280 1.57 3.16 12.63
N VAL A 281 0.69 2.35 13.21
CA VAL A 281 1.05 1.42 14.30
C VAL A 281 2.13 0.43 13.84
N MET A 282 2.01 -0.15 12.65
CA MET A 282 3.04 -1.02 12.06
C MET A 282 4.37 -0.29 11.91
N THR A 283 4.37 0.98 11.50
CA THR A 283 5.62 1.75 11.38
C THR A 283 6.27 2.03 12.72
N MET A 284 5.49 2.33 13.76
CA MET A 284 6.02 2.51 15.12
C MET A 284 6.57 1.19 15.66
N GLN A 285 5.85 0.09 15.45
CA GLN A 285 6.28 -1.25 15.82
C GLN A 285 7.60 -1.62 15.13
N GLN A 286 7.73 -1.31 13.84
CA GLN A 286 8.93 -1.52 13.05
C GLN A 286 10.13 -0.77 13.63
N LEU A 287 9.98 0.53 13.91
CA LEU A 287 11.06 1.33 14.49
C LEU A 287 11.50 0.78 15.85
N LEU A 288 10.54 0.31 16.65
CA LEU A 288 10.83 -0.29 17.94
C LEU A 288 11.59 -1.62 17.79
N TRP A 289 11.30 -2.42 16.76
CA TRP A 289 12.11 -3.60 16.41
C TRP A 289 13.53 -3.22 16.01
N ASP A 290 13.72 -2.15 15.24
CA ASP A 290 15.04 -1.68 14.82
C ASP A 290 15.90 -1.22 16.00
N VAL A 291 15.32 -0.44 16.93
CA VAL A 291 16.01 0.00 18.15
C VAL A 291 16.37 -1.19 19.04
N MET A 292 15.45 -2.14 19.20
CA MET A 292 15.71 -3.33 19.99
C MET A 292 16.75 -4.24 19.34
N LEU A 293 16.79 -4.34 18.01
CA LEU A 293 17.82 -5.10 17.30
C LEU A 293 19.20 -4.52 17.60
N VAL A 294 19.38 -3.20 17.45
CA VAL A 294 20.64 -2.53 17.78
C VAL A 294 21.02 -2.75 19.25
N SER A 295 20.06 -2.62 20.17
CA SER A 295 20.28 -2.91 21.59
C SER A 295 20.72 -4.37 21.83
N THR A 296 20.09 -5.34 21.16
CA THR A 296 20.44 -6.76 21.33
C THR A 296 21.84 -7.06 20.81
N VAL A 297 22.23 -6.46 19.69
CA VAL A 297 23.55 -6.64 19.08
C VAL A 297 24.64 -5.99 19.94
N LEU A 298 24.35 -4.87 20.60
CA LEU A 298 25.33 -4.15 21.43
C LEU A 298 25.63 -4.82 22.77
N TYR A 299 24.61 -5.36 23.47
CA TYR A 299 24.76 -5.70 24.90
C TYR A 299 24.66 -7.20 25.22
N TYR A 300 24.17 -8.04 24.32
CA TYR A 300 23.82 -9.44 24.64
C TYR A 300 24.40 -10.42 23.63
N HIS A 301 24.86 -11.60 24.05
CA HIS A 301 25.43 -12.67 23.19
C HIS A 301 26.76 -12.36 22.50
N ILE A 302 27.44 -13.42 22.06
CA ILE A 302 28.63 -13.34 21.19
C ILE A 302 28.23 -13.08 19.72
N MET A 303 29.16 -12.56 18.92
CA MET A 303 28.92 -12.26 17.49
C MET A 303 28.28 -13.44 16.72
N ILE A 304 28.83 -14.65 16.89
CA ILE A 304 28.40 -15.83 16.11
C ILE A 304 26.95 -16.21 16.41
N GLU A 305 26.53 -16.15 17.68
CA GLU A 305 25.16 -16.45 18.12
C GLU A 305 24.14 -15.48 17.54
N LYS A 306 24.47 -14.19 17.48
CA LYS A 306 23.62 -13.15 16.88
C LYS A 306 23.49 -13.35 15.37
N PHE A 307 24.61 -13.61 14.72
CA PHE A 307 24.67 -13.76 13.27
C PHE A 307 23.92 -15.00 12.79
N LEU A 308 24.06 -16.14 13.48
CA LEU A 308 23.30 -17.36 13.21
C LEU A 308 21.78 -17.14 13.35
N GLY A 309 21.35 -16.43 14.40
CA GLY A 309 19.94 -16.08 14.59
C GLY A 309 19.41 -15.20 13.46
N GLY A 310 20.19 -14.20 13.02
CA GLY A 310 19.86 -13.34 11.89
C GLY A 310 19.77 -14.09 10.57
N ILE A 311 20.73 -14.98 10.27
CA ILE A 311 20.71 -15.81 9.06
C ILE A 311 19.48 -16.72 9.05
N ALA A 312 19.17 -17.39 10.16
CA ALA A 312 18.00 -18.26 10.26
C ALA A 312 16.69 -17.49 9.96
N ALA A 313 16.57 -16.25 10.43
CA ALA A 313 15.44 -15.38 10.13
C ALA A 313 15.34 -15.05 8.63
N VAL A 314 16.46 -14.65 8.02
CA VAL A 314 16.54 -14.32 6.59
C VAL A 314 16.24 -15.53 5.71
N LEU A 315 16.78 -16.70 6.04
CA LEU A 315 16.52 -17.95 5.33
C LEU A 315 15.04 -18.32 5.38
N THR A 316 14.42 -18.21 6.56
CA THR A 316 12.99 -18.51 6.73
C THR A 316 12.12 -17.58 5.91
N TRP A 317 12.42 -16.28 5.93
CA TRP A 317 11.73 -15.29 5.12
C TRP A 317 11.92 -15.56 3.62
N TYR A 318 13.13 -15.92 3.19
CA TYR A 318 13.42 -16.19 1.78
C TYR A 318 12.62 -17.39 1.28
N VAL A 319 12.64 -18.51 2.02
CA VAL A 319 11.91 -19.73 1.66
C VAL A 319 10.40 -19.47 1.61
N THR A 320 9.86 -18.73 2.58
CA THR A 320 8.40 -18.47 2.65
C THR A 320 7.96 -17.40 1.66
N TYR A 321 8.41 -16.15 1.80
CA TYR A 321 7.91 -15.00 1.05
C TYR A 321 8.47 -14.87 -0.37
N GLN A 322 9.70 -15.32 -0.62
CA GLN A 322 10.33 -15.15 -1.94
C GLN A 322 10.18 -16.38 -2.83
N TRP A 323 10.22 -17.58 -2.25
CA TRP A 323 10.11 -18.82 -3.01
C TRP A 323 8.71 -19.41 -2.97
N TRP A 324 8.16 -19.69 -1.79
CA TRP A 324 6.88 -20.39 -1.66
C TRP A 324 5.70 -19.54 -2.11
N TYR A 325 5.52 -18.34 -1.54
CA TYR A 325 4.32 -17.51 -1.79
C TYR A 325 4.31 -16.86 -3.19
N LYS A 326 5.45 -16.82 -3.88
CA LYS A 326 5.54 -16.37 -5.28
C LYS A 326 5.38 -17.51 -6.28
N SER A 327 5.47 -18.76 -5.83
CA SER A 327 5.34 -19.91 -6.71
C SER A 327 3.88 -20.14 -7.11
N PRO A 328 3.52 -20.08 -8.41
CA PRO A 328 2.14 -20.16 -8.87
C PRO A 328 1.49 -21.53 -8.60
N LYS A 329 2.29 -22.56 -8.33
CA LYS A 329 1.84 -23.94 -8.12
C LYS A 329 1.35 -24.24 -6.70
N ASN A 330 1.73 -23.42 -5.71
CA ASN A 330 1.56 -23.79 -4.29
C ASN A 330 0.36 -23.11 -3.60
N GLY A 331 -0.52 -22.45 -4.36
CA GLY A 331 -1.87 -22.07 -3.94
C GLY A 331 -2.01 -20.94 -2.90
N LEU A 332 -0.90 -20.48 -2.28
CA LEU A 332 -0.88 -19.34 -1.36
C LEU A 332 -0.58 -18.05 -2.14
N PRO A 333 -1.47 -17.04 -2.12
CA PRO A 333 -1.24 -15.79 -2.81
C PRO A 333 -0.14 -14.97 -2.13
N PRO A 334 0.61 -14.13 -2.87
CA PRO A 334 1.51 -13.13 -2.29
C PRO A 334 0.74 -12.04 -1.51
N PRO A 335 1.41 -11.26 -0.65
CA PRO A 335 0.77 -10.15 0.06
C PRO A 335 0.21 -9.12 -0.94
N GLY A 336 -1.02 -8.68 -0.71
CA GLY A 336 -1.71 -7.74 -1.59
C GLY A 336 -2.36 -8.35 -2.84
N ASP A 337 -2.23 -9.66 -3.11
CA ASP A 337 -3.00 -10.29 -4.18
C ASP A 337 -4.45 -10.52 -3.73
N GLY A 338 -5.40 -10.27 -4.63
CA GLY A 338 -6.83 -10.41 -4.39
C GLY A 338 -7.57 -10.82 -5.65
N LEU A 339 -8.87 -10.52 -5.71
CA LEU A 339 -9.70 -10.81 -6.89
C LEU A 339 -9.26 -10.02 -8.13
N PHE A 340 -8.54 -8.92 -7.92
CA PHE A 340 -7.96 -8.07 -8.95
C PHE A 340 -6.57 -7.58 -8.51
N LYS A 341 -5.70 -7.29 -9.49
CA LYS A 341 -4.38 -6.70 -9.24
C LYS A 341 -4.46 -5.18 -9.31
N TYR A 342 -4.12 -4.49 -8.22
CA TYR A 342 -4.03 -3.02 -8.17
C TYR A 342 -2.57 -2.51 -8.17
N ASN A 343 -1.60 -3.35 -7.81
CA ASN A 343 -0.18 -2.98 -7.67
C ASN A 343 0.53 -2.72 -9.01
N GLU A 344 0.06 -3.31 -10.11
CA GLU A 344 0.71 -3.22 -11.43
C GLU A 344 0.36 -1.95 -12.19
N VAL A 345 -0.53 -1.11 -11.66
CA VAL A 345 -0.85 0.20 -12.25
C VAL A 345 0.22 1.20 -11.82
N LYS A 346 1.44 1.00 -12.32
CA LYS A 346 2.41 2.09 -12.40
C LYS A 346 1.70 3.22 -13.17
N PRO A 347 1.65 4.46 -12.66
CA PRO A 347 1.04 5.55 -13.42
C PRO A 347 1.88 5.76 -14.68
N GLN A 348 1.47 5.14 -15.78
CA GLN A 348 1.98 5.36 -17.14
C GLN A 348 1.68 6.80 -17.64
N ARG A 349 1.23 7.68 -16.75
CA ARG A 349 0.96 9.10 -16.98
C ARG A 349 2.24 9.94 -17.00
N ASP A 350 3.32 9.56 -16.32
CA ASP A 350 4.50 10.44 -16.28
C ASP A 350 5.40 10.31 -17.51
N LEU A 351 5.50 9.14 -18.14
CA LEU A 351 6.35 8.96 -19.32
C LEU A 351 5.71 9.44 -20.62
N THR A 352 4.38 9.34 -20.75
CA THR A 352 3.65 9.75 -21.96
C THR A 352 3.35 11.25 -21.96
N VAL A 353 3.00 11.84 -20.80
CA VAL A 353 2.79 13.28 -20.68
C VAL A 353 4.11 14.05 -20.70
N ALA A 354 5.20 13.52 -20.13
CA ALA A 354 6.52 14.16 -20.26
C ALA A 354 7.04 14.13 -21.72
N ARG A 355 6.72 13.09 -22.49
CA ARG A 355 7.06 13.01 -23.93
C ARG A 355 6.23 13.99 -24.75
N ALA A 356 4.93 14.14 -24.44
CA ALA A 356 4.04 15.10 -25.07
C ALA A 356 4.36 16.56 -24.69
N ARG A 357 4.81 16.84 -23.45
CA ARG A 357 5.25 18.19 -23.03
C ARG A 357 6.64 18.56 -23.56
N ARG A 358 7.51 17.60 -23.85
CA ARG A 358 8.82 17.87 -24.49
C ARG A 358 8.71 18.12 -25.99
N SER A 359 7.72 17.55 -26.67
CA SER A 359 7.53 17.79 -28.12
C SER A 359 6.91 19.16 -28.44
N THR A 360 6.44 19.91 -27.46
CA THR A 360 5.87 21.26 -27.67
C THR A 360 6.88 22.39 -27.49
N LEU A 361 8.12 22.10 -27.08
CA LEU A 361 9.13 23.15 -26.84
C LEU A 361 10.12 23.35 -28.00
N ASN A 362 10.16 22.43 -28.97
CA ASN A 362 11.01 22.53 -30.16
C ASN A 362 10.15 22.42 -31.42
N GLY A 363 9.81 23.56 -32.01
CA GLY A 363 9.12 23.60 -33.28
C GLY A 363 8.32 24.89 -33.46
N THR A 364 8.99 25.90 -34.01
CA THR A 364 8.46 27.12 -34.62
C THR A 364 7.11 26.92 -35.31
N ASN A 365 6.01 27.13 -34.61
CA ASN A 365 4.66 27.37 -35.15
C ASN A 365 3.76 27.86 -34.01
N ASN A 366 3.57 29.18 -33.93
CA ASN A 366 2.72 29.81 -32.93
C ASN A 366 1.26 29.34 -33.10
N LYS A 367 0.81 28.46 -32.21
CA LYS A 367 -0.60 28.07 -32.08
C LYS A 367 -1.17 28.76 -30.84
N PHE A 368 -2.22 29.56 -30.99
CA PHE A 368 -3.01 30.04 -29.86
C PHE A 368 -4.17 29.06 -29.64
N MET A 369 -4.24 28.46 -28.44
CA MET A 369 -5.25 27.46 -28.06
C MET A 369 -5.44 26.29 -29.06
N GLY A 370 -4.36 25.82 -29.69
CA GLY A 370 -4.38 24.59 -30.49
C GLY A 370 -4.93 24.73 -31.92
N LEU A 371 -5.40 25.89 -32.35
CA LEU A 371 -5.71 26.17 -33.76
C LEU A 371 -4.50 26.85 -34.47
N PRO A 372 -4.18 26.47 -35.72
CA PRO A 372 -3.17 27.17 -36.50
C PRO A 372 -3.67 28.56 -36.91
N ILE A 373 -2.89 29.60 -36.63
CA ILE A 373 -3.16 30.98 -37.05
C ILE A 373 -2.82 31.08 -38.54
N ARG A 374 -3.82 31.27 -39.40
CA ARG A 374 -3.61 31.59 -40.82
C ARG A 374 -3.33 33.09 -40.94
N THR A 375 -2.08 33.47 -41.15
CA THR A 375 -1.72 34.80 -41.67
C THR A 375 -1.84 34.77 -43.19
N GLY A 376 -2.58 35.73 -43.76
CA GLY A 376 -2.82 35.86 -45.20
C GLY A 376 -1.69 36.58 -45.95
N GLN A 377 -1.74 36.42 -47.29
CA GLN A 377 -0.91 37.06 -48.35
C GLN A 377 0.55 36.54 -48.46
N ASP A 378 1.08 36.10 -49.61
CA ASP A 378 0.93 36.57 -51.01
C ASP A 378 1.08 35.47 -52.10
N ASN A 379 0.10 35.43 -53.03
CA ASN A 379 0.17 35.48 -54.51
C ASN A 379 1.04 34.54 -55.41
N PRO A 380 0.72 34.41 -56.73
CA PRO A 380 0.63 33.12 -57.45
C PRO A 380 1.62 32.96 -58.64
N GLU A 381 1.44 31.87 -59.42
CA GLU A 381 2.05 31.51 -60.72
C GLU A 381 3.33 30.65 -60.74
N LYS A 382 3.22 29.38 -61.14
CA LYS A 382 3.49 28.95 -62.54
C LYS A 382 3.24 27.45 -62.74
N ILE A 383 2.55 27.19 -63.85
CA ILE A 383 2.24 25.92 -64.53
C ILE A 383 3.54 25.25 -65.02
N VAL A 384 3.64 23.90 -64.99
CA VAL A 384 4.03 23.03 -66.13
C VAL A 384 3.77 21.55 -65.78
N SER A 385 2.97 20.91 -66.63
CA SER A 385 2.75 19.48 -66.80
C SER A 385 3.92 18.78 -67.50
N THR A 386 4.34 17.57 -67.09
CA THR A 386 4.80 16.54 -68.05
C THR A 386 4.72 15.12 -67.46
N SER A 387 4.06 14.26 -68.23
CA SER A 387 3.98 12.80 -68.24
C SER A 387 5.32 12.04 -68.27
N ARG A 388 5.36 10.81 -67.74
CA ARG A 388 5.85 9.60 -68.48
C ARG A 388 5.54 8.27 -67.76
N GLN A 389 4.95 7.36 -68.54
CA GLN A 389 4.86 5.91 -68.32
C GLN A 389 6.17 5.20 -68.67
N SER A 390 6.41 4.05 -68.02
CA SER A 390 7.15 2.85 -68.47
C SER A 390 7.01 1.82 -67.32
N GLU A 391 6.13 0.82 -67.31
CA GLU A 391 5.99 -0.41 -68.14
C GLU A 391 7.14 -1.44 -67.97
N ILE A 392 6.74 -2.74 -67.85
CA ILE A 392 7.49 -4.03 -68.00
C ILE A 392 8.07 -4.63 -66.69
N GLU A 393 7.95 -5.91 -66.26
CA GLU A 393 7.24 -7.17 -66.61
C GLU A 393 7.46 -8.15 -65.39
N THR A 394 6.39 -8.78 -64.82
CA THR A 394 6.03 -10.24 -64.81
C THR A 394 6.95 -11.16 -63.98
N PRO A 395 6.60 -12.44 -63.63
CA PRO A 395 5.61 -13.37 -64.20
C PRO A 395 4.14 -13.12 -63.85
#